data_AF-A0A149V4J3-F1
#
_entry.id   AF-A0A149V4J3-F1
#
_cell.length_a   1.000
_cell.length_b   1.000
_cell.length_c   1.000
_cell.angle_alpha   90.00
_cell.angle_beta   90.00
_cell.angle_gamma   90.00
#
_symmetry.space_group_name_H-M   'P 1'
#
loop_
_entity.id
_entity.type
_entity.pdbx_description
1 polymer ?
#
loop_
_entity_poly.entity_id
_entity_poly.type
_entity_poly.pdbx_seq_one_letter_code
_entity_poly.pdbx_strand_id
1 'polypeptide(L)'
;MSQPITSGLSRRGALASVLAATAAALPAVAIAATGRDAALSALYRKFCHVNAQIRAIDDAPEYEFGSYEEQQREAAAASLCMQEGQIVSELAAIPARSPSGLKIKATVLQTLLPGILRDCDLNEDTAEVHLIMSLLHDMTGGAQI
;
A
#
# COMPACT_ATOMS: atom_id res chain seq x y z
N MET A 1 68.74 32.00 9.49
CA MET A 1 67.38 32.45 9.14
C MET A 1 66.65 31.28 8.47
N SER A 2 65.50 30.90 9.04
CA SER A 2 64.30 30.26 8.45
C SER A 2 64.34 28.84 7.82
N GLN A 3 63.52 27.93 8.38
CA GLN A 3 62.88 26.80 7.66
C GLN A 3 61.76 27.31 6.73
N PRO A 4 61.20 26.49 5.79
CA PRO A 4 60.07 25.61 6.15
C PRO A 4 60.01 24.24 5.42
N ILE A 5 59.10 23.42 5.96
CA ILE A 5 58.69 22.02 5.69
C ILE A 5 57.63 21.97 4.57
N THR A 6 57.59 20.94 3.70
CA THR A 6 56.33 20.31 3.19
C THR A 6 56.62 18.87 2.67
N SER A 7 56.43 17.77 3.40
CA SER A 7 55.20 16.95 3.51
C SER A 7 54.25 16.96 2.29
N GLY A 8 54.48 16.05 1.34
CA GLY A 8 53.65 15.86 0.14
C GLY A 8 53.39 14.40 -0.25
N LEU A 9 53.29 13.47 0.73
CA LEU A 9 52.88 12.09 0.46
C LEU A 9 51.35 11.96 0.53
N SER A 10 50.74 12.15 -0.64
CA SER A 10 49.52 11.53 -1.17
C SER A 10 48.59 10.83 -0.16
N ARG A 11 47.74 11.61 0.51
CA ARG A 11 46.58 11.14 1.29
C ARG A 11 45.46 10.49 0.46
N ARG A 12 45.66 10.24 -0.84
CA ARG A 12 44.58 9.77 -1.75
C ARG A 12 44.57 8.25 -2.00
N GLY A 13 45.59 7.51 -1.58
CA GLY A 13 45.65 6.05 -1.81
C GLY A 13 44.92 5.19 -0.77
N ALA A 14 44.66 5.70 0.42
CA ALA A 14 44.20 4.87 1.55
C ALA A 14 42.67 4.71 1.68
N LEU A 15 41.87 5.42 0.88
CA LEU A 15 40.40 5.33 0.95
C LEU A 15 39.78 4.41 -0.10
N ALA A 16 40.55 3.90 -1.07
CA ALA A 16 40.03 2.98 -2.08
C ALA A 16 39.92 1.54 -1.59
N SER A 17 40.68 1.13 -0.57
CA SER A 17 40.73 -0.25 -0.08
C SER A 17 39.66 -0.60 0.97
N VAL A 18 39.02 0.39 1.60
CA VAL A 18 37.98 0.13 2.64
C VAL A 18 36.58 -0.03 2.03
N LEU A 19 36.31 0.55 0.87
CA LEU A 19 35.01 0.44 0.18
C LEU A 19 34.80 -0.90 -0.54
N ALA A 20 35.87 -1.65 -0.83
CA ALA A 20 35.76 -2.94 -1.52
C ALA A 20 35.42 -4.10 -0.60
N ALA A 21 35.63 -3.97 0.73
CA ALA A 21 35.48 -5.08 1.67
C ALA A 21 34.10 -5.14 2.38
N THR A 22 33.26 -4.11 2.26
CA THR A 22 31.92 -4.07 2.89
C THR A 22 30.77 -4.28 1.91
N ALA A 23 31.03 -4.43 0.61
CA ALA A 23 30.01 -4.66 -0.42
C ALA A 23 29.49 -6.12 -0.45
N ALA A 24 30.13 -7.06 0.24
CA ALA A 24 29.81 -8.48 0.14
C ALA A 24 28.82 -9.00 1.21
N ALA A 25 28.31 -8.17 2.11
CA ALA A 25 27.50 -8.64 3.26
C ALA A 25 26.06 -8.13 3.34
N LEU A 26 25.55 -7.36 2.36
CA LEU A 26 24.15 -6.89 2.38
C LEU A 26 23.46 -6.87 0.99
N PRO A 27 23.04 -8.03 0.44
CA PRO A 27 22.01 -8.01 -0.63
C PRO A 27 20.67 -8.66 -0.23
N ALA A 28 20.61 -9.48 0.82
CA ALA A 28 19.42 -10.30 1.07
C ALA A 28 18.17 -9.48 1.50
N VAL A 29 18.37 -8.41 2.28
CA VAL A 29 17.25 -7.61 2.81
C VAL A 29 16.61 -6.72 1.73
N ALA A 30 17.41 -6.20 0.80
CA ALA A 30 16.92 -5.35 -0.29
C ALA A 30 16.08 -6.13 -1.31
N ILE A 31 16.52 -7.34 -1.69
CA ILE A 31 15.81 -8.20 -2.65
C ILE A 31 14.47 -8.70 -2.06
N ALA A 32 14.45 -9.03 -0.77
CA ALA A 32 13.23 -9.44 -0.07
C ALA A 32 12.22 -8.29 0.10
N ALA A 33 12.67 -7.03 0.15
CA ALA A 33 11.80 -5.86 0.18
C ALA A 33 11.16 -5.62 -1.21
N THR A 34 11.94 -5.74 -2.29
CA THR A 34 11.43 -5.57 -3.66
C THR A 34 10.37 -6.62 -4.03
N GLY A 35 10.52 -7.86 -3.58
CA GLY A 35 9.53 -8.92 -3.85
C GLY A 35 8.19 -8.71 -3.13
N ARG A 36 8.23 -8.22 -1.89
CA ARG A 36 7.02 -7.95 -1.10
C ARG A 36 6.24 -6.74 -1.62
N ASP A 37 6.95 -5.68 -2.01
CA ASP A 37 6.32 -4.49 -2.58
C ASP A 37 5.68 -4.78 -3.94
N ALA A 38 6.30 -5.64 -4.76
CA ALA A 38 5.72 -6.11 -6.00
C ALA A 38 4.44 -6.93 -5.76
N ALA A 39 4.44 -7.82 -4.75
CA ALA A 39 3.26 -8.58 -4.36
C ALA A 39 2.11 -7.68 -3.88
N LEU A 40 2.40 -6.71 -2.99
CA LEU A 40 1.42 -5.72 -2.56
C LEU A 40 0.84 -4.91 -3.73
N SER A 41 1.69 -4.50 -4.67
CA SER A 41 1.26 -3.75 -5.85
C SER A 41 0.38 -4.58 -6.79
N ALA A 42 0.68 -5.88 -6.95
CA ALA A 42 -0.14 -6.79 -7.74
C ALA A 42 -1.52 -7.01 -7.10
N LEU A 43 -1.57 -7.23 -5.78
CA LEU A 43 -2.82 -7.36 -5.03
C LEU A 43 -3.63 -6.07 -5.06
N TYR A 44 -2.99 -4.91 -4.95
CA TYR A 44 -3.65 -3.62 -5.06
C TYR A 44 -4.33 -3.42 -6.42
N ARG A 45 -3.67 -3.83 -7.52
CA ARG A 45 -4.29 -3.77 -8.85
C ARG A 45 -5.52 -4.68 -8.95
N LYS A 46 -5.46 -5.89 -8.38
CA LYS A 46 -6.61 -6.79 -8.31
C LYS A 46 -7.74 -6.17 -7.49
N PHE A 47 -7.42 -5.58 -6.35
CA PHE A 47 -8.37 -4.86 -5.50
C PHE A 47 -9.08 -3.74 -6.29
N CYS A 48 -8.32 -2.86 -6.96
CA CYS A 48 -8.90 -1.79 -7.77
C CYS A 48 -9.81 -2.32 -8.87
N HIS A 49 -9.45 -3.45 -9.50
CA HIS A 49 -10.25 -4.06 -10.55
C HIS A 49 -11.58 -4.61 -10.00
N VAL A 50 -11.53 -5.35 -8.89
CA VAL A 50 -12.74 -5.89 -8.23
C VAL A 50 -13.63 -4.75 -7.74
N ASN A 51 -13.07 -3.75 -7.07
CA ASN A 51 -13.84 -2.61 -6.57
C ASN A 51 -14.50 -1.81 -7.70
N ALA A 52 -13.84 -1.68 -8.85
CA ALA A 52 -14.46 -1.05 -10.03
C ALA A 52 -15.63 -1.87 -10.60
N GLN A 53 -15.55 -3.21 -10.55
CA GLN A 53 -16.67 -4.06 -10.97
C GLN A 53 -17.84 -3.99 -9.98
N ILE A 54 -17.57 -3.95 -8.67
CA ILE A 54 -18.61 -3.76 -7.64
C ILE A 54 -19.34 -2.44 -7.89
N ARG A 55 -18.61 -1.34 -8.04
CA ARG A 55 -19.22 -0.03 -8.37
C ARG A 55 -20.04 -0.06 -9.65
N ALA A 56 -19.56 -0.75 -10.68
CA ALA A 56 -20.30 -0.89 -11.93
C ALA A 56 -21.62 -1.66 -11.76
N ILE A 57 -21.70 -2.59 -10.81
CA ILE A 57 -22.94 -3.28 -10.45
C ILE A 57 -23.86 -2.35 -9.65
N ASP A 58 -23.32 -1.58 -8.71
CA ASP A 58 -24.07 -0.64 -7.89
C ASP A 58 -24.66 0.51 -8.72
N ASP A 59 -23.92 0.97 -9.75
CA ASP A 59 -24.35 2.02 -10.68
C ASP A 59 -25.28 1.50 -11.80
N ALA A 60 -25.46 0.18 -11.91
CA ALA A 60 -26.30 -0.41 -12.96
C ALA A 60 -27.80 -0.17 -12.70
N PRO A 61 -28.63 -0.12 -13.75
CA PRO A 61 -30.08 -0.01 -13.59
C PRO A 61 -30.65 -1.11 -12.70
N GLU A 62 -31.68 -0.77 -11.92
CA GLU A 62 -32.41 -1.75 -11.13
C GLU A 62 -33.19 -2.69 -12.05
N TYR A 63 -33.07 -3.99 -11.79
CA TYR A 63 -33.89 -5.02 -12.40
C TYR A 63 -35.15 -5.24 -11.57
N GLU A 64 -36.18 -5.81 -12.19
CA GLU A 64 -37.39 -6.19 -11.47
C GLU A 64 -37.07 -7.23 -10.39
N PHE A 65 -37.64 -7.04 -9.20
CA PHE A 65 -37.42 -7.94 -8.07
C PHE A 65 -37.89 -9.36 -8.40
N GLY A 66 -37.03 -10.35 -8.16
CA GLY A 66 -37.25 -11.75 -8.48
C GLY A 66 -36.94 -12.13 -9.93
N SER A 67 -36.52 -11.19 -10.78
CA SER A 67 -36.10 -11.49 -12.15
C SER A 67 -34.82 -12.31 -12.18
N TYR A 68 -34.59 -13.02 -13.29
CA TYR A 68 -33.36 -13.77 -13.49
C TYR A 68 -32.14 -12.84 -13.52
N GLU A 69 -32.28 -11.68 -14.13
CA GLU A 69 -31.26 -10.64 -14.24
C GLU A 69 -30.86 -10.09 -12.86
N GLU A 70 -31.83 -9.84 -11.98
CA GLU A 70 -31.56 -9.42 -10.61
C GLU A 70 -30.78 -10.51 -9.84
N GLN A 71 -31.21 -11.77 -9.92
CA GLN A 71 -30.53 -12.89 -9.25
C GLN A 71 -29.09 -13.07 -9.76
N GLN A 72 -28.87 -12.92 -11.07
CA GLN A 72 -27.52 -12.96 -11.63
C GLN A 72 -26.67 -11.78 -11.15
N ARG A 73 -27.25 -10.58 -11.07
CA ARG A 73 -26.58 -9.39 -10.54
C ARG A 73 -26.18 -9.58 -9.08
N GLU A 74 -27.09 -10.08 -8.24
CA GLU A 74 -26.84 -10.35 -6.82
C GLU A 74 -25.76 -11.43 -6.64
N ALA A 75 -25.83 -12.52 -7.41
CA ALA A 75 -24.81 -13.58 -7.37
C ALA A 75 -23.42 -13.06 -7.80
N ALA A 76 -23.36 -12.20 -8.82
CA ALA A 76 -22.12 -11.56 -9.26
C ALA A 76 -21.56 -10.62 -8.18
N ALA A 77 -22.42 -9.79 -7.56
CA ALA A 77 -22.04 -8.91 -6.47
C ALA A 77 -21.48 -9.72 -5.28
N ALA A 78 -22.18 -10.77 -4.85
CA ALA A 78 -21.73 -11.64 -3.76
C ALA A 78 -20.36 -12.29 -4.07
N SER A 79 -20.15 -12.75 -5.30
CA SER A 79 -18.85 -13.30 -5.73
C SER A 79 -17.73 -12.27 -5.64
N LEU A 80 -17.99 -11.04 -6.09
CA LEU A 80 -17.01 -9.96 -6.05
C LEU A 80 -16.69 -9.51 -4.62
N CYS A 81 -17.68 -9.42 -3.74
CA CYS A 81 -17.47 -9.13 -2.32
C CYS A 81 -16.59 -10.19 -1.65
N MET A 82 -16.79 -11.48 -1.95
CA MET A 82 -15.91 -12.54 -1.45
C MET A 82 -14.48 -12.40 -1.98
N GLN A 83 -14.32 -12.07 -3.26
CA GLN A 83 -13.00 -11.84 -3.86
C GLN A 83 -12.29 -10.63 -3.24
N GLU A 84 -13.01 -9.53 -3.00
CA GLU A 84 -12.49 -8.36 -2.31
C GLU A 84 -11.99 -8.72 -0.90
N GLY A 85 -12.81 -9.44 -0.13
CA GLY A 85 -12.43 -9.91 1.21
C GLY A 85 -11.18 -10.79 1.20
N GLN A 86 -11.04 -11.70 0.22
CA GLN A 86 -9.84 -12.50 0.06
C GLN A 86 -8.61 -11.64 -0.24
N ILE A 87 -8.72 -10.69 -1.18
CA ILE A 87 -7.60 -9.80 -1.55
C ILE A 87 -7.17 -8.96 -0.34
N VAL A 88 -8.12 -8.43 0.43
CA VAL A 88 -7.84 -7.65 1.66
C VAL A 88 -7.13 -8.51 2.70
N SER A 89 -7.55 -9.77 2.88
CA SER A 89 -6.88 -10.74 3.76
C SER A 89 -5.43 -11.01 3.32
N GLU A 90 -5.20 -11.22 2.03
CA GLU A 90 -3.85 -11.42 1.47
C GLU A 90 -2.98 -10.15 1.62
N LEU A 91 -3.54 -8.97 1.39
CA LEU A 91 -2.87 -7.68 1.62
C LEU A 91 -2.50 -7.51 3.11
N ALA A 92 -3.40 -7.88 4.02
CA ALA A 92 -3.16 -7.79 5.46
C ALA A 92 -1.99 -8.69 5.88
N ALA A 93 -1.92 -9.91 5.35
CA ALA A 93 -0.88 -10.89 5.66
C ALA A 93 0.54 -10.48 5.24
N ILE A 94 0.70 -9.62 4.21
CA ILE A 94 2.02 -9.16 3.76
C ILE A 94 2.45 -7.94 4.58
N PRO A 95 3.57 -7.99 5.33
CA PRO A 95 4.02 -6.83 6.12
C PRO A 95 4.52 -5.70 5.20
N ALA A 96 3.88 -4.53 5.29
CA ALA A 96 4.32 -3.31 4.61
C ALA A 96 5.40 -2.62 5.45
N ARG A 97 6.67 -2.75 5.05
CA ARG A 97 7.82 -2.07 5.70
C ARG A 97 8.36 -0.90 4.88
N SER A 98 7.92 -0.79 3.63
CA SER A 98 8.28 0.27 2.70
C SER A 98 7.23 1.39 2.74
N PRO A 99 7.61 2.65 2.42
CA PRO A 99 6.64 3.73 2.26
C PRO A 99 5.58 3.43 1.19
N SER A 100 5.96 2.79 0.09
CA SER A 100 5.05 2.36 -0.99
C SER A 100 4.03 1.33 -0.51
N GLY A 101 4.47 0.31 0.23
CA GLY A 101 3.58 -0.70 0.78
C GLY A 101 2.62 -0.13 1.83
N LEU A 102 3.09 0.80 2.65
CA LEU A 102 2.26 1.50 3.64
C LEU A 102 1.18 2.35 2.96
N LYS A 103 1.56 3.09 1.92
CA LYS A 103 0.62 3.87 1.09
C LYS A 103 -0.44 2.99 0.46
N ILE A 104 -0.08 1.83 -0.11
CA ILE A 104 -1.04 0.88 -0.68
C ILE A 104 -2.09 0.46 0.36
N LYS A 105 -1.64 0.02 1.54
CA LYS A 105 -2.58 -0.40 2.60
C LYS A 105 -3.46 0.76 3.07
N ALA A 106 -2.88 1.95 3.18
CA ALA A 106 -3.64 3.14 3.57
C ALA A 106 -4.72 3.49 2.54
N THR A 107 -4.40 3.44 1.24
CA THR A 107 -5.39 3.68 0.17
C THR A 107 -6.52 2.65 0.17
N VAL A 108 -6.20 1.37 0.40
CA VAL A 108 -7.23 0.31 0.50
C VAL A 108 -8.15 0.56 1.68
N LEU A 109 -7.60 0.89 2.86
CA LEU A 109 -8.39 1.22 4.04
C LEU A 109 -9.26 2.46 3.84
N GLN A 110 -8.74 3.52 3.22
CA GLN A 110 -9.55 4.72 2.88
C GLN A 110 -10.75 4.40 1.98
N THR A 111 -10.62 3.37 1.14
CA THR A 111 -11.69 2.96 0.23
C THR A 111 -12.77 2.17 0.96
N LEU A 112 -12.38 1.31 1.90
CA LEU A 112 -13.28 0.36 2.56
C LEU A 112 -13.90 0.90 3.86
N LEU A 113 -13.13 1.67 4.64
CA LEU A 113 -13.53 2.10 5.98
C LEU A 113 -14.87 2.85 5.99
N PRO A 114 -15.13 3.82 5.09
CA PRO A 114 -16.42 4.52 5.09
C PRO A 114 -17.61 3.58 4.87
N GLY A 115 -17.47 2.60 3.96
CA GLY A 115 -18.51 1.60 3.73
C GLY A 115 -18.76 0.74 4.97
N ILE A 116 -17.69 0.26 5.61
CA ILE A 116 -17.78 -0.57 6.83
C ILE A 116 -18.43 0.20 7.98
N LEU A 117 -18.08 1.48 8.16
CA LEU A 117 -18.67 2.31 9.22
C LEU A 117 -20.17 2.49 9.01
N ARG A 118 -20.58 2.80 7.78
CA ARG A 118 -21.99 2.92 7.40
C ARG A 118 -22.76 1.61 7.58
N ASP A 119 -22.20 0.49 7.11
CA ASP A 119 -22.88 -0.81 7.13
C ASP A 119 -22.98 -1.40 8.54
N CYS A 120 -22.06 -1.01 9.45
CA CYS A 120 -22.06 -1.43 10.85
C CYS A 120 -22.74 -0.43 11.80
N ASP A 121 -23.36 0.64 11.27
CA ASP A 121 -23.95 1.75 12.04
C ASP A 121 -22.98 2.33 13.09
N LEU A 122 -21.70 2.43 12.72
CA LEU A 122 -20.65 2.99 13.56
C LEU A 122 -20.60 4.51 13.36
N ASN A 123 -20.51 5.24 14.47
CA ASN A 123 -20.48 6.70 14.42
C ASN A 123 -19.19 7.22 13.76
N GLU A 124 -19.33 7.73 12.54
CA GLU A 124 -18.25 8.32 11.75
C GLU A 124 -17.66 9.60 12.38
N ASP A 125 -18.45 10.31 13.21
CA ASP A 125 -18.05 11.58 13.85
C ASP A 125 -17.25 11.40 15.15
N THR A 126 -16.79 10.19 15.44
CA THR A 126 -15.94 9.94 16.61
C THR A 126 -14.51 10.43 16.37
N ALA A 127 -13.87 10.91 17.44
CA ALA A 127 -12.49 11.42 17.37
C ALA A 127 -11.51 10.33 16.89
N GLU A 128 -11.78 9.07 17.24
CA GLU A 128 -11.01 7.90 16.84
C GLU A 128 -11.10 7.65 15.33
N VAL A 129 -12.30 7.72 14.73
CA VAL A 129 -12.47 7.58 13.28
C VAL A 129 -11.78 8.73 12.55
N HIS A 130 -11.93 9.97 13.03
CA HIS A 130 -11.21 11.11 12.46
C HIS A 130 -9.70 10.96 12.54
N LEU A 131 -9.16 10.46 13.66
CA LEU A 131 -7.73 10.21 13.81
C LEU A 131 -7.24 9.12 12.84
N ILE A 132 -7.99 8.03 12.67
CA ILE A 132 -7.68 6.98 11.70
C ILE A 132 -7.68 7.56 10.29
N MET A 133 -8.71 8.30 9.89
CA MET A 133 -8.80 8.90 8.55
C MET A 133 -7.69 9.92 8.28
N SER A 134 -7.34 10.73 9.29
CA SER A 134 -6.19 11.66 9.22
C SER A 134 -4.89 10.90 9.01
N LEU A 135 -4.63 9.85 9.79
CA LEU A 135 -3.42 9.03 9.65
C LEU A 135 -3.33 8.39 8.26
N LEU A 136 -4.44 7.84 7.77
CA LEU A 136 -4.47 7.26 6.44
C LEU A 136 -4.16 8.32 5.36
N HIS A 137 -4.69 9.55 5.52
CA HIS A 137 -4.44 10.66 4.61
C HIS A 137 -2.96 11.04 4.56
N ASP A 138 -2.31 11.15 5.72
CA ASP A 138 -0.88 11.43 5.81
C ASP A 138 -0.06 10.33 5.11
N MET A 139 -0.44 9.07 5.29
CA MET A 139 0.23 7.92 4.67
C MET A 139 0.06 7.83 3.15
N THR A 140 -1.06 8.32 2.59
CA THR A 140 -1.26 8.34 1.14
C THR A 140 -0.56 9.51 0.44
N GLY A 141 0.08 10.38 1.22
CA GLY A 141 0.82 11.55 0.74
C GLY A 141 -0.05 12.79 0.70
N GLY A 142 -0.84 13.01 1.75
CA GLY A 142 -1.61 14.22 1.97
C GLY A 142 -0.85 15.44 1.47
N ALA A 143 -1.38 16.06 0.43
CA ALA A 143 -0.80 17.25 -0.13
C ALA A 143 -0.82 18.31 0.97
N GLN A 144 0.36 18.67 1.48
CA GLN A 144 0.51 19.98 2.11
C GLN A 144 0.17 21.00 1.02
N ILE A 145 -0.98 21.65 1.18
CA ILE A 145 -1.33 22.87 0.47
C ILE A 145 -0.54 24.02 1.10
#